data_AF-A0A2A4MVG5-F1
#
_entry.id   AF-A0A2A4MVG5-F1
#
_cell.length_a   1.000
_cell.length_b   1.000
_cell.length_c   1.000
_cell.angle_alpha   90.00
_cell.angle_beta   90.00
_cell.angle_gamma   90.00
#
_symmetry.space_group_name_H-M   'P 1'
#
loop_
_entity.id
_entity.type
_entity.pdbx_description
1 polymer ?
#
loop_
_entity_poly.entity_id
_entity_poly.type
_entity_poly.pdbx_seq_one_letter_code
_entity_poly.pdbx_strand_id
1 'polypeptide(L)' 'MGAALEDFPVGDDIEDAQRINDIIEAEIRKSPEQYLWVHRRFKTQPEGKGLLYKKAPE' A
#
# COMPACT_ATOMS: atom_id res chain seq x y z
N MET A 1 -7.42 18.95 -10.16
CA MET A 1 -7.12 17.54 -10.49
C MET A 1 -5.64 17.33 -10.21
N GLY A 2 -5.25 16.23 -9.56
CA GLY A 2 -3.83 15.94 -9.30
C GLY A 2 -3.07 15.74 -10.61
N ALA A 3 -1.82 16.20 -10.67
CA ALA A 3 -0.97 15.96 -11.84
C ALA A 3 -0.68 14.46 -11.99
N ALA A 4 -0.51 14.02 -13.23
CA ALA A 4 -0.02 12.67 -13.50
C ALA A 4 1.39 12.51 -12.91
N LEU A 5 1.73 11.29 -12.52
CA LEU A 5 3.09 10.92 -12.13
C LEU A 5 4.00 11.02 -13.35
N GLU A 6 5.03 11.87 -13.25
CA GLU A 6 6.04 12.02 -14.29
C GLU A 6 6.78 10.70 -14.48
N ASP A 7 6.99 10.27 -15.72
CA ASP A 7 7.68 9.02 -16.06
C ASP A 7 7.12 7.80 -15.31
N PHE A 8 5.81 7.60 -15.33
CA PHE A 8 5.16 6.43 -14.75
C PHE A 8 4.14 5.81 -15.73
N PRO A 9 4.14 4.49 -15.96
CA PRO A 9 5.12 3.51 -15.45
C PRO A 9 6.49 3.64 -16.14
N VAL A 10 7.56 3.23 -15.45
CA VAL A 10 8.94 3.18 -16.00
C VAL A 10 9.23 1.86 -16.73
N GLY A 11 8.38 0.84 -16.54
CA GLY A 11 8.50 -0.46 -17.21
C GLY A 11 9.19 -1.54 -16.36
N ASP A 12 9.52 -1.24 -15.10
CA ASP A 12 9.89 -2.21 -14.08
C ASP A 12 8.79 -2.28 -13.02
N ASP A 13 8.11 -3.42 -12.94
CA ASP A 13 6.95 -3.60 -12.07
C ASP A 13 7.28 -3.36 -10.58
N ILE A 14 8.53 -3.63 -10.16
CA ILE A 14 8.96 -3.47 -8.76
C ILE A 14 9.16 -1.99 -8.46
N GLU A 15 9.89 -1.28 -9.31
CA GLU A 15 10.14 0.16 -9.19
C GLU A 15 8.82 0.95 -9.23
N ASP A 16 7.95 0.62 -10.17
CA ASP A 16 6.63 1.25 -10.29
C ASP A 16 5.77 0.99 -9.04
N ALA A 17 5.72 -0.26 -8.56
CA ALA A 17 4.98 -0.59 -7.35
C ALA A 17 5.56 0.12 -6.10
N GLN A 18 6.89 0.21 -5.99
CA GLN A 18 7.54 0.88 -4.87
C GLN A 18 7.21 2.37 -4.87
N ARG A 19 7.33 3.05 -6.02
CA ARG A 19 7.02 4.49 -6.14
C ARG A 19 5.58 4.81 -5.75
N ILE A 20 4.63 3.98 -6.16
CA ILE A 20 3.22 4.16 -5.76
C ILE A 20 3.04 3.94 -4.26
N ASN A 21 3.67 2.93 -3.66
CA ASN A 21 3.59 2.69 -2.22
C ASN A 21 4.18 3.86 -1.42
N ASP A 22 5.31 4.43 -1.86
CA ASP A 22 5.96 5.57 -1.18
C ASP A 22 5.06 6.80 -1.16
N ILE A 23 4.37 7.08 -2.28
CA ILE A 23 3.41 8.19 -2.38
C ILE A 23 2.22 7.97 -1.46
N ILE A 24 1.65 6.75 -1.46
CA ILE A 24 0.54 6.40 -0.57
C ILE A 24 0.96 6.60 0.88
N GLU A 25 2.16 6.14 1.27
CA GLU A 25 2.65 6.28 2.63
C GLU A 25 2.87 7.75 3.03
N ALA A 26 3.41 8.57 2.13
CA ALA A 26 3.59 10.00 2.35
C ALA A 26 2.25 10.73 2.55
N GLU A 27 1.22 10.41 1.77
CA GLU A 27 -0.11 11.01 1.92
C GLU A 27 -0.81 10.54 3.20
N ILE A 28 -0.72 9.24 3.54
CA ILE A 28 -1.30 8.71 4.80
C ILE A 28 -0.71 9.42 6.01
N ARG A 29 0.61 9.68 6.03
CA ARG A 29 1.26 10.37 7.16
C ARG A 29 0.73 11.77 7.42
N LYS A 30 0.18 12.46 6.41
CA LYS A 30 -0.39 13.81 6.56
C LYS A 30 -1.72 13.78 7.31
N SER A 31 -2.53 12.74 7.14
CA SER A 31 -3.86 12.61 7.76
C SER A 31 -4.20 11.13 7.98
N PRO A 32 -3.55 10.45 8.93
CA PRO A 32 -3.68 9.01 9.11
C PRO A 32 -5.13 8.57 9.39
N GLU A 33 -5.92 9.39 10.09
CA GLU A 33 -7.33 9.11 10.38
C GLU A 33 -8.23 9.02 9.15
N GLN A 34 -7.82 9.61 8.01
CA GLN A 34 -8.56 9.55 6.74
C GLN A 34 -8.30 8.25 5.97
N TYR A 35 -7.27 7.48 6.34
CA TYR A 35 -6.96 6.23 5.67
C TYR A 35 -7.90 5.10 6.12
N LEU A 36 -8.30 4.25 5.17
CA LEU A 36 -9.21 3.13 5.42
C LEU A 36 -8.49 1.96 6.11
N TRP A 37 -8.17 2.10 7.40
CA TRP A 37 -7.43 1.11 8.19
C TRP A 37 -8.10 -0.27 8.30
N VAL A 38 -9.41 -0.35 8.07
CA VAL A 38 -10.15 -1.62 8.05
C VAL A 38 -9.78 -2.51 6.86
N HIS A 39 -9.18 -1.94 5.81
CA HIS A 39 -8.73 -2.71 4.66
C HIS A 39 -7.48 -3.53 5.01
N ARG A 40 -7.56 -4.85 4.82
CA ARG A 40 -6.46 -5.79 5.10
C ARG A 40 -5.40 -5.78 3.99
N ARG A 41 -4.74 -4.63 3.80
CA ARG A 41 -3.74 -4.40 2.74
C ARG A 41 -2.58 -5.40 2.82
N PHE A 42 -2.14 -5.78 4.02
CA PHE A 42 -0.96 -6.64 4.25
C PHE A 42 -1.32 -8.12 4.48
N LYS A 43 -2.39 -8.61 3.84
CA LYS A 43 -2.89 -9.99 4.03
C LYS A 43 -1.94 -11.02 3.44
N THR A 44 -1.24 -10.64 2.37
CA THR A 44 -0.23 -11.45 1.71
C THR A 44 1.13 -10.92 2.16
N GLN A 45 1.87 -11.72 2.89
CA GLN A 45 3.23 -11.39 3.35
C GLN A 45 4.19 -12.46 2.84
N PRO A 46 5.40 -12.07 2.41
CA PRO A 46 6.45 -13.03 2.12
C PRO A 46 6.71 -13.89 3.37
N GLU A 47 7.06 -15.16 3.14
CA GLU A 47 7.26 -16.18 4.20
C GLU A 47 5.99 -16.59 4.97
N GLY A 48 4.79 -16.17 4.55
CA GLY A 48 3.54 -16.67 5.14
C GLY A 48 3.28 -16.21 6.59
N LYS A 49 3.98 -15.16 7.04
CA LYS A 49 3.80 -14.55 8.37
C LYS A 49 2.47 -13.78 8.43
N GLY A 50 1.34 -14.47 8.31
CA GLY A 50 -0.02 -13.92 8.43
C GLY A 50 -0.39 -13.45 9.84
N LEU A 51 0.58 -12.95 10.61
CA LEU A 51 0.48 -12.65 12.04
C LEU A 51 -0.24 -11.33 12.32
N LEU A 52 -0.40 -10.46 11.31
CA LEU A 52 -1.03 -9.15 11.47
C LEU A 52 -2.55 -9.22 11.59
N TYR A 53 -3.18 -10.24 11.00
CA TYR A 53 -4.64 -10.37 11.01
C TYR A 53 -5.04 -11.72 11.62
N LYS A 54 -5.82 -11.69 12.69
CA LYS A 54 -6.47 -12.89 13.23
C LYS A 54 -7.39 -13.47 12.14
N LYS A 55 -7.31 -14.79 11.91
CA LYS A 55 -8.32 -15.49 11.11
C LYS A 55 -9.69 -15.23 11.75
N ALA A 56 -10.71 -14.94 10.94
CA ALA A 56 -12.07 -14.87 11.48
C ALA A 56 -12.43 -16.27 12.01
N PRO A 57 -13.16 -16.37 13.14
CA PRO A 57 -13.74 -17.66 13.54
C PRO A 57 -14.64 -18.17 12.40
N GLU A 58 -14.55 -19.46 12.11
CA GLU A 58 -15.41 -20.15 11.13
C GLU A 58 -16.88 -20.15 11.58
#